data_AF-A0A8J6D916-F1
#
_entry.id   AF-A0A8J6D916-F1
#
_cell.length_a   1.000
_cell.length_b   1.000
_cell.length_c   1.000
_cell.angle_alpha   90.00
_cell.angle_beta   90.00
_cell.angle_gamma   90.00
#
_symmetry.space_group_name_H-M   'P 1'
#
loop_
_entity.id
_entity.type
_entity.pdbx_description
1 polymer ?
#
loop_
_entity_poly.entity_id
_entity_poly.type
_entity_poly.pdbx_seq_one_letter_code
_entity_poly.pdbx_strand_id
1 'polypeptide(L)'
;MACSSNWWRAPVYFTVSVLLAFLAISTALRSLPRDNSLPTKTTIAPLLLDASSALRKSGFNIIATLLQITPEIFISSPHSTIFAIPDSSIANASHTSWLLKHLFQYHASPLQLSMKDLLKKHRGSCFPTLFHGKNVALTKVDEKERVVEINHVLVSHPDIFLNGPLTIHGVLGPFTSMDPRYVNQGWDHIQAPICDSNLSLVSEAIDTKNVVEWTHVIRLLSSKGFVSFAIGLNSVLDGILYDKMKLNSVTVFAPPEFSFVASASSLLEKIVRFHILPRKLTYMELASLPANATLSTLAPDHDLEISKAVNITQELMINQVKIVAPNMFESKKFVIHGISQAFKLDELPNTSR
;
A
#
# COMPACT_ATOMS: atom_id res chain seq x y z
N MET A 1 -7.65 -61.00 -30.34
CA MET A 1 -8.43 -60.73 -29.12
C MET A 1 -7.46 -60.35 -28.01
N ALA A 2 -7.52 -59.11 -27.53
CA ALA A 2 -6.79 -58.67 -26.34
C ALA A 2 -7.70 -57.69 -25.58
N CYS A 3 -8.29 -58.18 -24.49
CA CYS A 3 -9.17 -57.40 -23.61
C CYS A 3 -8.35 -56.47 -22.71
N SER A 4 -8.84 -55.25 -22.56
CA SER A 4 -8.31 -54.18 -21.71
C SER A 4 -8.42 -54.49 -20.22
N SER A 5 -7.30 -54.46 -19.50
CA SER A 5 -7.24 -54.53 -18.02
C SER A 5 -7.01 -53.14 -17.40
N ASN A 6 -8.08 -52.40 -17.12
CA ASN A 6 -7.97 -51.20 -16.27
C ASN A 6 -9.23 -50.89 -15.42
N TRP A 7 -10.15 -51.85 -15.27
CA TRP A 7 -11.39 -51.66 -14.51
C TRP A 7 -11.25 -51.64 -12.98
N TRP A 8 -10.08 -51.99 -12.44
CA TRP A 8 -9.86 -52.03 -10.98
C TRP A 8 -9.46 -50.68 -10.37
N ARG A 9 -9.17 -49.66 -11.18
CA ARG A 9 -8.70 -48.35 -10.67
C ARG A 9 -9.85 -47.46 -10.20
N ALA A 10 -11.03 -47.55 -10.84
CA ALA A 10 -12.17 -46.70 -10.51
C ALA A 10 -12.74 -46.92 -9.08
N PRO A 11 -12.89 -48.17 -8.58
CA PRO A 11 -13.35 -48.39 -7.20
C PRO A 11 -12.36 -47.85 -6.16
N VAL A 12 -11.06 -47.94 -6.43
CA VAL A 12 -10.00 -47.49 -5.50
C VAL A 12 -9.98 -45.97 -5.39
N TYR A 13 -10.12 -45.23 -6.50
CA TYR A 13 -10.19 -43.77 -6.44
C TYR A 13 -11.47 -43.28 -5.75
N PHE A 14 -12.58 -44.01 -5.89
CA PHE A 14 -13.82 -43.68 -5.20
C PHE A 14 -13.69 -43.86 -3.68
N THR A 15 -13.10 -44.97 -3.21
CA THR A 15 -12.93 -45.21 -1.76
C THR A 15 -11.96 -44.22 -1.13
N VAL A 16 -10.86 -43.87 -1.81
CA VAL A 16 -9.92 -42.85 -1.33
C VAL A 16 -10.59 -41.48 -1.24
N SER A 17 -11.42 -41.10 -2.23
CA SER A 17 -12.13 -39.82 -2.24
C SER A 17 -13.15 -39.72 -1.10
N VAL A 18 -13.89 -40.80 -0.83
CA VAL A 18 -14.83 -40.85 0.30
C VAL A 18 -14.10 -40.75 1.64
N LEU A 19 -12.96 -41.43 1.79
CA LEU A 19 -12.17 -41.38 3.02
C LEU A 19 -11.62 -39.96 3.28
N LEU A 20 -11.12 -39.29 2.24
CA LEU A 20 -10.65 -37.91 2.33
C LEU A 20 -11.77 -36.93 2.68
N ALA A 21 -12.96 -37.10 2.09
CA ALA A 21 -14.13 -36.29 2.43
C ALA A 21 -14.55 -36.47 3.90
N PHE A 22 -14.53 -37.70 4.40
CA PHE A 22 -14.86 -38.00 5.80
C PHE A 22 -13.86 -37.40 6.78
N LEU A 23 -12.56 -37.45 6.46
CA LEU A 23 -11.51 -36.84 7.26
C LEU A 23 -11.66 -35.31 7.28
N ALA A 24 -11.92 -34.68 6.13
CA ALA A 24 -12.12 -33.23 6.03
C ALA A 24 -13.32 -32.74 6.86
N ILE A 25 -14.45 -33.44 6.79
CA ILE A 25 -15.66 -33.11 7.55
C ILE A 25 -15.42 -33.32 9.06
N SER A 26 -14.72 -34.39 9.42
CA SER A 26 -14.39 -34.68 10.82
C SER A 26 -13.43 -33.66 11.43
N THR A 27 -12.47 -33.17 10.66
CA THR A 27 -11.58 -32.08 11.10
C THR A 27 -12.32 -30.75 11.25
N ALA A 28 -13.27 -30.45 10.36
CA ALA A 28 -14.09 -29.24 10.43
C ALA A 28 -15.05 -29.23 11.64
N LEU A 29 -15.62 -30.39 12.00
CA LEU A 29 -16.48 -30.49 13.19
C LEU A 29 -15.69 -30.43 14.51
N ARG A 30 -14.43 -30.89 14.53
CA ARG A 30 -13.56 -30.80 15.72
C ARG A 30 -12.99 -29.39 15.95
N SER A 31 -13.06 -28.50 14.96
CA SER A 31 -12.56 -27.13 15.06
C SER A 31 -13.59 -26.10 15.54
N LEU A 32 -14.74 -26.51 16.08
CA LEU A 32 -15.69 -25.57 16.69
C LEU A 32 -15.24 -25.19 18.11
N PRO A 33 -14.76 -23.95 18.37
CA PRO A 33 -14.35 -23.56 19.72
C PRO A 33 -15.60 -23.22 20.53
N ARG A 34 -15.69 -23.84 21.71
CA ARG A 34 -16.62 -23.49 22.78
C ARG A 34 -16.30 -22.09 23.30
N ASP A 35 -17.35 -21.29 23.47
CA ASP A 35 -17.33 -19.91 23.96
C ASP A 35 -16.32 -19.66 25.08
N ASN A 36 -15.50 -18.61 24.91
CA ASN A 36 -15.12 -17.67 25.97
C ASN A 36 -14.56 -16.39 25.33
N SER A 37 -15.03 -15.26 25.84
CA SER A 37 -14.98 -13.90 25.31
C SER A 37 -13.60 -13.23 25.23
N LEU A 38 -13.29 -12.63 24.07
CA LEU A 38 -12.45 -11.43 23.89
C LEU A 38 -12.89 -10.71 22.58
N PRO A 39 -13.04 -9.37 22.53
CA PRO A 39 -13.48 -8.68 21.32
C PRO A 39 -12.35 -8.50 20.30
N THR A 40 -12.73 -8.17 19.06
CA THR A 40 -11.90 -7.66 17.94
C THR A 40 -11.16 -8.68 17.04
N LYS A 41 -11.94 -9.46 16.29
CA LYS A 41 -11.66 -9.79 14.86
C LYS A 41 -12.95 -10.06 14.07
N THR A 42 -14.04 -10.39 14.77
CA THR A 42 -15.32 -10.83 14.20
C THR A 42 -16.24 -9.72 13.68
N THR A 43 -16.00 -8.44 14.01
CA THR A 43 -16.95 -7.34 13.76
C THR A 43 -16.68 -6.51 12.50
N ILE A 44 -15.44 -6.53 11.95
CA ILE A 44 -15.08 -5.71 10.78
C ILE A 44 -15.67 -6.30 9.49
N ALA A 45 -15.61 -7.63 9.32
CA ALA A 45 -16.10 -8.28 8.11
C ALA A 45 -17.61 -8.07 7.87
N PRO A 46 -18.50 -8.19 8.88
CA PRO A 46 -19.91 -7.85 8.72
C PRO A 46 -20.13 -6.38 8.34
N LEU A 47 -19.40 -5.44 8.97
CA LEU A 47 -19.52 -4.01 8.69
C LEU A 47 -19.16 -3.68 7.23
N LEU A 48 -18.04 -4.24 6.73
CA LEU A 48 -17.60 -4.02 5.35
C LEU A 48 -18.57 -4.66 4.34
N LEU A 49 -19.19 -5.79 4.69
CA LEU A 49 -20.19 -6.43 3.86
C LEU A 49 -21.45 -5.56 3.73
N ASP A 50 -21.93 -4.99 4.84
CA ASP A 50 -23.09 -4.09 4.85
C ASP A 50 -22.79 -2.80 4.09
N ALA A 51 -21.61 -2.21 4.30
CA ALA A 51 -21.14 -1.03 3.58
C ALA A 51 -21.04 -1.28 2.07
N SER A 52 -20.49 -2.43 1.68
CA SER A 52 -20.46 -2.86 0.28
C SER A 52 -21.86 -3.07 -0.28
N SER A 53 -22.79 -3.61 0.50
CA SER A 53 -24.18 -3.83 0.05
C SER A 53 -24.86 -2.49 -0.22
N ALA A 54 -24.66 -1.50 0.66
CA ALA A 54 -25.17 -0.14 0.49
C ALA A 54 -24.61 0.52 -0.78
N LEU A 55 -23.28 0.45 -0.98
CA LEU A 55 -22.62 0.97 -2.19
C LEU A 55 -23.17 0.35 -3.49
N ARG A 56 -23.38 -0.97 -3.54
CA ARG A 56 -23.95 -1.67 -4.72
C ARG A 56 -25.37 -1.20 -5.01
N LYS A 57 -26.21 -1.06 -3.98
CA LYS A 57 -27.58 -0.53 -4.12
C LYS A 57 -27.59 0.91 -4.66
N SER A 58 -26.55 1.68 -4.37
CA SER A 58 -26.36 3.05 -4.86
C SER A 58 -25.58 3.13 -6.19
N GLY A 59 -25.24 2.00 -6.83
CA GLY A 59 -24.60 1.97 -8.15
C GLY A 59 -23.08 2.14 -8.17
N PHE A 60 -22.41 2.05 -7.02
CA PHE A 60 -20.95 2.18 -6.88
C PHE A 60 -20.28 0.79 -6.76
N ASN A 61 -20.36 -0.02 -7.81
CA ASN A 61 -20.00 -1.45 -7.73
C ASN A 61 -18.50 -1.69 -7.65
N ILE A 62 -17.68 -0.84 -8.28
CA ILE A 62 -16.23 -0.97 -8.24
C ILE A 62 -15.73 -0.67 -6.82
N ILE A 63 -16.17 0.45 -6.24
CA ILE A 63 -15.81 0.82 -4.85
C ILE A 63 -16.32 -0.24 -3.87
N ALA A 64 -17.54 -0.74 -4.04
CA ALA A 64 -18.08 -1.82 -3.21
C ALA A 64 -17.22 -3.10 -3.26
N THR A 65 -16.71 -3.45 -4.44
CA THR A 65 -15.85 -4.62 -4.63
C THR A 65 -14.49 -4.38 -3.98
N LEU A 66 -13.85 -3.24 -4.25
CA LEU A 66 -12.55 -2.89 -3.69
C LEU A 66 -12.59 -2.80 -2.17
N LEU A 67 -13.68 -2.29 -1.59
CA LEU A 67 -13.85 -2.26 -0.13
C LEU A 67 -13.85 -3.66 0.50
N GLN A 68 -14.31 -4.69 -0.21
CA GLN A 68 -14.27 -6.08 0.29
C GLN A 68 -12.92 -6.75 0.08
N ILE A 69 -12.26 -6.51 -1.06
CA ILE A 69 -11.04 -7.25 -1.42
C ILE A 69 -9.75 -6.55 -0.97
N THR A 70 -9.79 -5.22 -0.79
CA THR A 70 -8.62 -4.38 -0.47
C THR A 70 -9.05 -3.16 0.36
N PRO A 71 -9.67 -3.36 1.54
CA PRO A 71 -10.16 -2.27 2.41
C PRO A 71 -9.07 -1.30 2.85
N GLU A 72 -7.81 -1.73 2.90
CA GLU A 72 -6.65 -0.93 3.30
C GLU A 72 -6.38 0.28 2.38
N ILE A 73 -6.94 0.30 1.16
CA ILE A 73 -6.89 1.48 0.28
C ILE A 73 -7.75 2.63 0.84
N PHE A 74 -8.83 2.29 1.55
CA PHE A 74 -9.82 3.25 2.03
C PHE A 74 -9.82 3.46 3.54
N ILE A 75 -9.16 2.58 4.30
CA ILE A 75 -9.21 2.54 5.76
C ILE A 75 -7.80 2.37 6.31
N SER A 76 -7.24 3.44 6.88
CA SER A 76 -5.92 3.43 7.54
C SER A 76 -5.95 3.90 9.01
N SER A 77 -7.12 4.31 9.49
CA SER A 77 -7.35 4.83 10.84
C SER A 77 -8.62 4.21 11.42
N PRO A 78 -8.82 4.23 12.75
CA PRO A 78 -10.02 3.69 13.37
C PRO A 78 -11.29 4.26 12.73
N HIS A 79 -11.29 5.56 12.43
CA HIS A 79 -12.36 6.31 11.77
C HIS A 79 -12.02 6.59 10.31
N SER A 80 -12.99 6.53 9.39
CA SER A 80 -12.74 6.81 7.97
C SER A 80 -13.99 7.33 7.26
N THR A 81 -13.79 8.19 6.26
CA THR A 81 -14.81 8.60 5.29
C THR A 81 -14.39 8.23 3.89
N ILE A 82 -15.27 7.58 3.13
CA ILE A 82 -15.06 7.23 1.72
C ILE A 82 -15.96 8.11 0.85
N PHE A 83 -15.40 8.76 -0.17
CA PHE A 83 -16.12 9.48 -1.21
C PHE A 83 -16.14 8.62 -2.49
N ALA A 84 -17.15 7.77 -2.60
CA ALA A 84 -17.30 6.80 -3.69
C ALA A 84 -17.49 7.51 -5.04
N ILE A 85 -16.60 7.17 -5.97
CA ILE A 85 -16.58 7.69 -7.34
C ILE A 85 -17.45 6.78 -8.23
N PRO A 86 -18.25 7.32 -9.17
CA PRO A 86 -19.07 6.51 -10.07
C PRO A 86 -18.22 5.57 -10.93
N ASP A 87 -18.73 4.37 -11.18
CA ASP A 87 -18.02 3.31 -11.93
C ASP A 87 -17.57 3.79 -13.33
N SER A 88 -18.36 4.64 -13.99
CA SER A 88 -18.05 5.22 -15.30
C SER A 88 -16.82 6.14 -15.29
N SER A 89 -16.55 6.82 -14.17
CA SER A 89 -15.36 7.66 -14.03
C SER A 89 -14.11 6.80 -13.82
N ILE A 90 -14.23 5.65 -13.16
CA ILE A 90 -13.11 4.74 -12.91
C ILE A 90 -12.73 3.99 -14.19
N ALA A 91 -13.71 3.56 -14.98
CA ALA A 91 -13.47 2.88 -16.26
C ALA A 91 -12.67 3.72 -17.27
N ASN A 92 -12.73 5.05 -17.15
CA ASN A 92 -11.98 5.99 -17.99
C ASN A 92 -10.58 6.33 -17.45
N ALA A 93 -10.20 5.82 -16.27
CA ALA A 93 -8.89 6.06 -15.66
C ALA A 93 -7.82 5.11 -16.23
N SER A 94 -6.58 5.59 -16.35
CA SER A 94 -5.43 4.85 -16.90
C SER A 94 -5.22 3.47 -16.25
N HIS A 95 -4.83 2.47 -17.05
CA HIS A 95 -4.65 1.06 -16.68
C HIS A 95 -3.52 0.76 -15.68
N THR A 96 -2.87 1.76 -15.08
CA THR A 96 -1.76 1.51 -14.15
C THR A 96 -2.26 1.40 -12.70
N SER A 97 -2.14 0.22 -12.10
CA SER A 97 -2.69 -0.11 -10.78
C SER A 97 -2.29 0.85 -9.65
N TRP A 98 -1.10 1.46 -9.73
CA TRP A 98 -0.64 2.44 -8.72
C TRP A 98 -1.37 3.80 -8.80
N LEU A 99 -1.71 4.26 -10.02
CA LEU A 99 -2.47 5.50 -10.21
C LEU A 99 -3.87 5.37 -9.61
N LEU A 100 -4.47 4.19 -9.75
CA LEU A 100 -5.78 3.89 -9.17
C LEU A 100 -5.71 3.86 -7.63
N LYS A 101 -4.64 3.31 -7.04
CA LYS A 101 -4.44 3.36 -5.58
C LYS A 101 -4.44 4.80 -5.06
N HIS A 102 -3.65 5.70 -5.67
CA HIS A 102 -3.60 7.10 -5.26
C HIS A 102 -4.92 7.83 -5.49
N LEU A 103 -5.62 7.53 -6.59
CA LEU A 103 -6.97 8.04 -6.84
C LEU A 103 -7.91 7.69 -5.70
N PHE A 104 -7.98 6.42 -5.32
CA PHE A 104 -8.88 5.96 -4.26
C PHE A 104 -8.48 6.51 -2.88
N GLN A 105 -7.19 6.57 -2.58
CA GLN A 105 -6.69 7.20 -1.34
C GLN A 105 -7.01 8.70 -1.28
N TYR A 106 -6.97 9.42 -2.42
CA TYR A 106 -7.36 10.83 -2.49
C TYR A 106 -8.88 11.04 -2.28
N HIS A 107 -9.66 9.98 -2.42
CA HIS A 107 -11.11 9.95 -2.18
C HIS A 107 -11.48 9.32 -0.84
N ALA A 108 -10.52 9.05 0.03
CA ALA A 108 -10.75 8.60 1.39
C ALA A 108 -10.15 9.60 2.38
N SER A 109 -10.75 9.75 3.56
CA SER A 109 -10.27 10.64 4.62
C SER A 109 -10.11 9.85 5.92
N PRO A 110 -9.07 10.14 6.74
CA PRO A 110 -8.91 9.52 8.05
C PRO A 110 -9.87 10.12 9.10
N LEU A 111 -10.74 11.05 8.71
CA LEU A 111 -11.78 11.63 9.54
C LEU A 111 -13.12 10.94 9.25
N GLN A 112 -13.95 10.75 10.27
CA GLN A 112 -15.36 10.39 10.09
C GLN A 112 -16.19 11.67 9.92
N LEU A 113 -16.75 11.88 8.73
CA LEU A 113 -17.42 13.11 8.33
C LEU A 113 -18.79 12.75 7.77
N SER A 114 -19.84 12.82 8.61
CA SER A 114 -21.22 12.70 8.11
C SER A 114 -21.61 13.92 7.28
N MET A 115 -22.70 13.83 6.52
CA MET A 115 -23.19 15.00 5.75
C MET A 115 -23.54 16.16 6.69
N LYS A 116 -24.02 15.85 7.91
CA LYS A 116 -24.26 16.84 8.96
C LYS A 116 -22.96 17.55 9.39
N ASP A 117 -21.83 16.84 9.46
CA ASP A 117 -20.55 17.43 9.84
C ASP A 117 -19.96 18.27 8.72
N LEU A 118 -20.12 17.83 7.46
CA LEU A 118 -19.71 18.59 6.28
C LEU A 118 -20.48 19.92 6.17
N LEU A 119 -21.80 19.90 6.41
CA LEU A 119 -22.63 21.10 6.32
C LEU A 119 -22.37 22.13 7.42
N LYS A 120 -21.87 21.71 8.59
CA LYS A 120 -21.47 22.63 9.67
C LYS A 120 -20.14 23.36 9.39
N LYS A 121 -19.38 22.91 8.40
CA LYS A 121 -18.10 23.54 8.04
C LYS A 121 -18.36 24.70 7.09
N HIS A 122 -17.47 25.68 7.08
CA HIS A 122 -17.56 26.79 6.12
C HIS A 122 -16.90 26.41 4.79
N ARG A 123 -17.39 27.04 3.72
CA ARG A 123 -16.70 27.05 2.43
C ARG A 123 -15.24 27.51 2.63
N GLY A 124 -14.28 26.80 2.04
CA GLY A 124 -12.84 27.02 2.22
C GLY A 124 -12.19 26.11 3.28
N SER A 125 -12.98 25.42 4.10
CA SER A 125 -12.48 24.41 5.03
C SER A 125 -11.83 23.25 4.29
N CYS A 126 -10.64 22.85 4.76
CA CYS A 126 -9.91 21.70 4.24
C CYS A 126 -9.88 20.53 5.21
N PHE A 127 -9.71 19.32 4.68
CA PHE A 127 -9.47 18.13 5.47
C PHE A 127 -8.50 17.18 4.74
N PRO A 128 -7.75 16.36 5.50
CA PRO A 128 -6.78 15.43 4.92
C PRO A 128 -7.47 14.30 4.18
N THR A 129 -6.77 13.77 3.18
CA THR A 129 -7.11 12.51 2.53
C THR A 129 -6.16 11.41 2.98
N LEU A 130 -6.42 10.16 2.59
CA LEU A 130 -5.48 9.06 2.75
C LEU A 130 -4.32 9.14 1.74
N PHE A 131 -4.43 9.99 0.70
CA PHE A 131 -3.31 10.29 -0.17
C PHE A 131 -2.46 11.39 0.47
N HIS A 132 -1.27 10.99 0.90
CA HIS A 132 -0.45 11.76 1.83
C HIS A 132 -0.06 13.14 1.31
N GLY A 133 -0.11 14.14 2.18
CA GLY A 133 0.19 15.53 1.84
C GLY A 133 -0.81 16.19 0.89
N LYS A 134 -1.91 15.51 0.55
CA LYS A 134 -2.98 16.05 -0.28
C LYS A 134 -4.27 16.18 0.53
N ASN A 135 -4.71 17.43 0.65
CA ASN A 135 -5.99 17.77 1.24
C ASN A 135 -7.05 17.95 0.13
N VAL A 136 -8.30 17.92 0.54
CA VAL A 136 -9.44 18.37 -0.26
C VAL A 136 -10.13 19.53 0.46
N ALA A 137 -10.80 20.40 -0.30
CA ALA A 137 -11.46 21.59 0.23
C ALA A 137 -12.97 21.58 -0.06
N LEU A 138 -13.73 22.11 0.89
CA LEU A 138 -15.14 22.41 0.69
C LEU A 138 -15.28 23.65 -0.21
N THR A 139 -15.62 23.45 -1.48
CA THR A 139 -15.75 24.53 -2.45
C THR A 139 -17.12 25.19 -2.42
N LYS A 140 -18.13 24.48 -1.92
CA LYS A 140 -19.49 24.98 -1.70
C LYS A 140 -20.12 24.27 -0.51
N VAL A 141 -20.78 25.05 0.36
CA VAL A 141 -21.61 24.55 1.44
C VAL A 141 -22.87 25.39 1.45
N ASP A 142 -24.02 24.75 1.26
CA ASP A 142 -25.34 25.37 1.37
C ASP A 142 -26.16 24.56 2.37
N GLU A 143 -26.33 25.10 3.58
CA GLU A 143 -27.07 24.43 4.65
C GLU A 143 -28.56 24.29 4.35
N LYS A 144 -29.15 25.24 3.60
CA LYS A 144 -30.58 25.26 3.29
C LYS A 144 -30.91 24.21 2.24
N GLU A 145 -30.14 24.20 1.16
CA GLU A 145 -30.29 23.23 0.07
C GLU A 145 -29.63 21.87 0.40
N ARG A 146 -28.94 21.77 1.55
CA ARG A 146 -28.19 20.58 1.98
C ARG A 146 -27.15 20.15 0.93
N VAL A 147 -26.53 21.11 0.25
CA VAL A 147 -25.57 20.89 -0.83
C VAL A 147 -24.14 21.08 -0.33
N VAL A 148 -23.27 20.13 -0.64
CA VAL A 148 -21.82 20.23 -0.41
C VAL A 148 -21.07 19.88 -1.69
N GLU A 149 -20.10 20.71 -2.06
CA GLU A 149 -19.11 20.37 -3.07
C GLU A 149 -17.72 20.31 -2.44
N ILE A 150 -16.96 19.29 -2.83
CA ILE A 150 -15.57 19.06 -2.43
C ILE A 150 -14.74 19.15 -3.71
N ASN A 151 -13.75 20.05 -3.76
CA ASN A 151 -12.96 20.31 -4.97
C ASN A 151 -13.84 20.50 -6.23
N HIS A 152 -14.95 21.23 -6.12
CA HIS A 152 -15.92 21.46 -7.20
C HIS A 152 -16.69 20.22 -7.66
N VAL A 153 -16.62 19.13 -6.91
CA VAL A 153 -17.39 17.92 -7.13
C VAL A 153 -18.52 17.83 -6.11
N LEU A 154 -19.75 17.71 -6.60
CA LEU A 154 -20.93 17.56 -5.77
C LEU A 154 -20.92 16.22 -5.02
N VAL A 155 -21.22 16.26 -3.72
CA VAL A 155 -21.63 15.08 -2.94
C VAL A 155 -23.05 14.71 -3.37
N SER A 156 -23.17 13.70 -4.25
CA SER A 156 -24.41 13.33 -4.91
C SER A 156 -25.28 12.38 -4.08
N HIS A 157 -24.64 11.54 -3.26
CA HIS A 157 -25.32 10.58 -2.39
C HIS A 157 -24.77 10.75 -0.97
N PRO A 158 -25.34 11.67 -0.19
CA PRO A 158 -24.90 11.86 1.18
C PRO A 158 -25.20 10.61 2.01
N ASP A 159 -24.26 10.24 2.89
CA ASP A 159 -24.49 9.24 3.95
C ASP A 159 -25.01 7.87 3.43
N ILE A 160 -24.51 7.37 2.29
CA ILE A 160 -24.80 6.02 1.75
C ILE A 160 -24.65 4.96 2.86
N PHE A 161 -23.62 5.12 3.69
CA PHE A 161 -23.38 4.28 4.85
C PHE A 161 -22.91 5.13 6.04
N LEU A 162 -23.55 4.93 7.19
CA LEU A 162 -23.20 5.55 8.46
C LEU A 162 -23.30 4.50 9.57
N ASN A 163 -22.23 3.77 9.85
CA ASN A 163 -22.22 2.80 10.93
C ASN A 163 -20.81 2.58 11.50
N GLY A 164 -20.72 2.44 12.82
CA GLY A 164 -19.47 2.30 13.53
C GLY A 164 -18.53 3.45 13.18
N PRO A 165 -17.28 3.16 12.80
CA PRO A 165 -16.32 4.21 12.50
C PRO A 165 -16.19 4.51 10.99
N LEU A 166 -17.10 3.99 10.17
CA LEU A 166 -17.08 4.15 8.71
C LEU A 166 -18.24 5.02 8.23
N THR A 167 -17.91 6.04 7.45
CA THR A 167 -18.87 6.86 6.72
C THR A 167 -18.60 6.77 5.22
N ILE A 168 -19.65 6.69 4.42
CA ILE A 168 -19.54 6.64 2.96
C ILE A 168 -20.51 7.63 2.33
N HIS A 169 -19.99 8.46 1.43
CA HIS A 169 -20.74 9.33 0.53
C HIS A 169 -20.48 8.92 -0.91
N GLY A 170 -21.44 9.16 -1.80
CA GLY A 170 -21.20 9.14 -3.24
C GLY A 170 -20.96 10.56 -3.77
N VAL A 171 -20.04 10.70 -4.72
CA VAL A 171 -19.73 11.96 -5.40
C VAL A 171 -20.01 11.86 -6.90
N LEU A 172 -20.20 12.99 -7.58
CA LEU A 172 -20.48 12.99 -9.03
C LEU A 172 -19.28 12.60 -9.90
N GLY A 173 -18.05 12.65 -9.38
CA GLY A 173 -16.85 12.34 -10.14
C GLY A 173 -15.58 12.45 -9.31
N PRO A 174 -14.40 12.33 -9.93
CA PRO A 174 -13.12 12.46 -9.24
C PRO A 174 -12.82 13.90 -8.79
N PHE A 175 -12.22 14.07 -7.61
CA PHE A 175 -11.75 15.36 -7.06
C PHE A 175 -10.56 15.99 -7.82
N THR A 176 -10.06 15.34 -8.87
CA THR A 176 -9.00 15.82 -9.73
C THR A 176 -9.33 15.53 -11.19
N SER A 177 -8.88 16.40 -12.09
CA SER A 177 -8.95 16.14 -13.53
C SER A 177 -8.13 14.91 -13.89
N MET A 178 -8.71 14.02 -14.69
CA MET A 178 -8.03 12.84 -15.25
C MET A 178 -7.59 13.07 -16.70
N ASP A 179 -7.22 14.32 -17.08
CA ASP A 179 -6.71 14.61 -18.42
C ASP A 179 -5.39 13.81 -18.67
N PRO A 180 -5.35 12.95 -19.71
CA PRO A 180 -4.20 12.09 -20.02
C PRO A 180 -2.87 12.83 -20.15
N ARG A 181 -2.89 14.12 -20.49
CA ARG A 181 -1.67 14.95 -20.61
C ARG A 181 -0.96 15.15 -19.28
N TYR A 182 -1.67 15.04 -18.15
CA TYR A 182 -1.13 15.17 -16.80
C TYR A 182 -0.82 13.81 -16.15
N VAL A 183 -1.43 12.73 -16.65
CA VAL A 183 -1.19 11.36 -16.15
C VAL A 183 0.27 10.92 -16.37
N ASN A 184 0.90 11.38 -17.46
CA ASN A 184 2.32 11.11 -17.74
C ASN A 184 3.30 11.84 -16.80
N GLN A 185 2.82 12.81 -16.01
CA GLN A 185 3.64 13.61 -15.09
C GLN A 185 3.44 13.21 -13.61
N GLY A 186 2.54 12.26 -13.31
CA GLY A 186 2.32 11.73 -11.96
C GLY A 186 1.43 12.59 -11.05
N TRP A 187 0.97 12.02 -9.93
CA TRP A 187 0.10 12.68 -8.92
C TRP A 187 0.77 13.84 -8.16
N ASP A 188 2.05 14.08 -8.43
CA ASP A 188 2.86 15.14 -7.82
C ASP A 188 2.34 16.55 -8.16
N HIS A 189 1.69 16.70 -9.33
CA HIS A 189 1.16 17.98 -9.82
C HIS A 189 -0.27 18.31 -9.40
N ILE A 190 -0.94 17.49 -8.57
CA ILE A 190 -2.24 17.87 -8.03
C ILE A 190 -2.05 19.12 -7.19
N GLN A 191 -2.56 20.24 -7.74
CA GLN A 191 -2.54 21.52 -7.07
C GLN A 191 -3.39 21.40 -5.81
N ALA A 192 -2.75 21.59 -4.66
CA ALA A 192 -3.46 21.59 -3.40
C ALA A 192 -4.53 22.70 -3.44
N PRO A 193 -5.75 22.43 -2.96
CA PRO A 193 -6.77 23.46 -2.94
C PRO A 193 -6.34 24.59 -1.99
N ILE A 194 -6.79 25.82 -2.29
CA ILE A 194 -6.54 26.98 -1.45
C ILE A 194 -7.38 26.81 -0.17
N CYS A 195 -6.71 26.61 0.95
CA CYS A 195 -7.34 26.44 2.26
C CYS A 195 -7.31 27.76 3.03
N ASP A 196 -8.42 28.10 3.68
CA ASP A 196 -8.44 29.24 4.61
C ASP A 196 -7.48 28.97 5.78
N SER A 197 -6.49 29.85 5.93
CA SER A 197 -5.28 29.62 6.73
C SER A 197 -5.51 29.55 8.25
N ASN A 198 -6.76 29.73 8.71
CA ASN A 198 -7.11 29.83 10.13
C ASN A 198 -7.45 28.50 10.82
N LEU A 199 -7.40 27.36 10.12
CA LEU A 199 -7.65 26.03 10.72
C LEU A 199 -6.65 24.95 10.27
N SER A 200 -5.42 25.35 9.95
CA SER A 200 -4.30 24.41 9.76
C SER A 200 -3.86 23.85 11.12
N LEU A 201 -4.59 22.84 11.63
CA LEU A 201 -3.95 21.85 12.49
C LEU A 201 -2.95 21.08 11.61
N VAL A 202 -1.70 21.53 11.71
CA VAL A 202 -0.48 20.80 11.35
C VAL A 202 -0.48 20.24 9.92
N SER A 203 -0.41 21.12 8.92
CA SER A 203 0.49 20.82 7.80
C SER A 203 1.91 20.95 8.33
N GLU A 204 2.40 19.91 9.03
CA GLU A 204 3.83 19.65 8.99
C GLU A 204 4.15 19.47 7.51
N ALA A 205 4.86 20.45 6.95
CA ALA A 205 5.40 20.36 5.61
C ALA A 205 6.23 19.08 5.55
N ILE A 206 5.62 18.01 5.04
CA ILE A 206 6.35 16.87 4.50
C ILE A 206 7.34 17.50 3.55
N ASP A 207 8.63 17.30 3.84
CA ASP A 207 9.74 17.89 3.10
C ASP A 207 9.56 17.51 1.63
N THR A 208 8.91 18.38 0.83
CA THR A 208 8.57 18.13 -0.59
C THR A 208 9.83 17.81 -1.38
N LYS A 209 10.97 18.28 -0.87
CA LYS A 209 12.31 17.93 -1.32
C LYS A 209 12.63 16.43 -1.23
N ASN A 210 12.24 15.75 -0.14
CA ASN A 210 12.42 14.31 0.00
C ASN A 210 11.58 13.53 -1.01
N VAL A 211 10.32 13.93 -1.21
CA VAL A 211 9.41 13.28 -2.16
C VAL A 211 9.98 13.35 -3.58
N VAL A 212 10.42 14.55 -4.00
CA VAL A 212 11.05 14.76 -5.32
C VAL A 212 12.33 13.93 -5.48
N GLU A 213 13.14 13.80 -4.42
CA GLU A 213 14.37 13.02 -4.46
C GLU A 213 14.09 11.50 -4.56
N TRP A 214 13.08 10.99 -3.86
CA TRP A 214 12.62 9.60 -4.00
C TRP A 214 12.10 9.31 -5.41
N THR A 215 11.33 10.20 -6.02
CA THR A 215 10.88 10.04 -7.42
C THR A 215 12.07 9.93 -8.38
N HIS A 216 13.13 10.70 -8.14
CA HIS A 216 14.37 10.58 -8.90
C HIS A 216 15.05 9.22 -8.69
N VAL A 217 15.11 8.72 -7.45
CA VAL A 217 15.64 7.40 -7.10
C VAL A 217 14.91 6.29 -7.85
N ILE A 218 13.57 6.30 -7.85
CA ILE A 218 12.73 5.32 -8.58
C ILE A 218 13.04 5.32 -10.08
N ARG A 219 13.12 6.51 -10.69
CA ARG A 219 13.41 6.66 -12.12
C ARG A 219 14.81 6.18 -12.45
N LEU A 220 15.78 6.49 -11.61
CA LEU A 220 17.17 6.06 -11.79
C LEU A 220 17.29 4.54 -11.71
N LEU A 221 16.70 3.90 -10.69
CA LEU A 221 16.66 2.45 -10.53
C LEU A 221 16.10 1.78 -11.79
N SER A 222 14.95 2.27 -12.28
CA SER A 222 14.34 1.79 -13.52
C SER A 222 15.29 1.93 -14.72
N SER A 223 15.94 3.09 -14.88
CA SER A 223 16.87 3.35 -15.99
C SER A 223 18.16 2.52 -15.95
N LYS A 224 18.53 2.01 -14.77
CA LYS A 224 19.73 1.20 -14.54
C LYS A 224 19.46 -0.30 -14.57
N GLY A 225 18.22 -0.72 -14.89
CA GLY A 225 17.84 -2.13 -15.02
C GLY A 225 17.26 -2.75 -13.74
N PHE A 226 17.06 -1.99 -12.67
CA PHE A 226 16.48 -2.44 -11.40
C PHE A 226 14.96 -2.25 -11.37
N VAL A 227 14.29 -2.57 -12.48
CA VAL A 227 12.88 -2.20 -12.74
C VAL A 227 11.93 -2.86 -11.74
N SER A 228 12.12 -4.15 -11.46
CA SER A 228 11.26 -4.91 -10.53
C SER A 228 11.34 -4.31 -9.11
N PHE A 229 12.54 -4.02 -8.62
CA PHE A 229 12.72 -3.36 -7.33
C PHE A 229 12.15 -1.93 -7.32
N ALA A 230 12.33 -1.16 -8.39
CA ALA A 230 11.76 0.18 -8.50
C ALA A 230 10.21 0.17 -8.42
N ILE A 231 9.55 -0.80 -9.06
CA ILE A 231 8.09 -0.97 -8.97
C ILE A 231 7.68 -1.34 -7.53
N GLY A 232 8.38 -2.29 -6.91
CA GLY A 232 8.14 -2.70 -5.53
C GLY A 232 8.27 -1.54 -4.55
N LEU A 233 9.39 -0.81 -4.62
CA LEU A 233 9.66 0.37 -3.80
C LEU A 233 8.61 1.47 -3.99
N ASN A 234 8.29 1.81 -5.24
CA ASN A 234 7.28 2.83 -5.55
C ASN A 234 5.89 2.47 -5.00
N SER A 235 5.54 1.18 -4.96
CA SER A 235 4.21 0.72 -4.50
C SER A 235 3.98 0.91 -3.00
N VAL A 236 5.06 0.93 -2.20
CA VAL A 236 5.02 0.99 -0.73
C VAL A 236 5.69 2.25 -0.16
N LEU A 237 6.18 3.14 -1.03
CA LEU A 237 6.93 4.33 -0.65
C LEU A 237 6.16 5.22 0.33
N ASP A 238 4.87 5.43 0.11
CA ASP A 238 4.04 6.25 1.00
C ASP A 238 4.00 5.73 2.44
N GLY A 239 3.93 4.41 2.62
CA GLY A 239 3.97 3.77 3.95
C GLY A 239 5.33 3.96 4.63
N ILE A 240 6.41 3.85 3.86
CA ILE A 240 7.79 4.09 4.34
C ILE A 240 7.98 5.55 4.78
N LEU A 241 7.41 6.50 4.03
CA LEU A 241 7.48 7.93 4.34
C LEU A 241 6.58 8.32 5.53
N TYR A 242 5.50 7.57 5.78
CA TYR A 242 4.54 7.84 6.86
C TYR A 242 5.10 7.57 8.26
N ASP A 243 6.05 6.63 8.40
CA ASP A 243 6.47 6.08 9.69
C ASP A 243 7.26 7.03 10.62
N LYS A 244 7.23 8.34 10.36
CA LYS A 244 7.85 9.43 11.14
C LYS A 244 9.34 9.27 11.42
N MET A 245 9.99 8.22 10.93
CA MET A 245 11.44 8.13 10.83
C MET A 245 11.86 9.29 9.94
N LYS A 246 12.54 10.28 10.53
CA LYS A 246 13.21 11.32 9.77
C LYS A 246 14.28 10.63 8.93
N LEU A 247 13.93 10.22 7.71
CA LEU A 247 14.82 9.71 6.67
C LEU A 247 15.70 10.86 6.16
N ASN A 248 16.47 11.46 7.08
CA ASN A 248 17.38 12.56 6.81
C ASN A 248 18.47 12.11 5.84
N SER A 249 18.85 10.83 5.93
CA SER A 249 19.77 10.19 5.02
C SER A 249 19.47 8.69 4.98
N VAL A 250 19.58 8.05 3.81
CA VAL A 250 19.23 6.63 3.61
C VAL A 250 20.25 5.92 2.73
N THR A 251 20.37 4.61 2.96
CA THR A 251 21.06 3.68 2.06
C THR A 251 20.05 2.70 1.50
N VAL A 252 20.02 2.54 0.19
CA VAL A 252 19.12 1.59 -0.50
C VAL A 252 19.95 0.49 -1.15
N PHE A 253 19.63 -0.76 -0.86
CA PHE A 253 20.21 -1.93 -1.51
C PHE A 253 19.26 -2.46 -2.57
N ALA A 254 19.60 -2.27 -3.85
CA ALA A 254 18.73 -2.57 -4.97
C ALA A 254 19.14 -3.88 -5.65
N PRO A 255 18.31 -4.94 -5.62
CA PRO A 255 18.54 -6.15 -6.40
C PRO A 255 18.04 -5.98 -7.85
N PRO A 256 18.74 -6.53 -8.86
CA PRO A 256 18.31 -6.44 -10.26
C PRO A 256 16.99 -7.19 -10.49
N GLU A 257 16.84 -8.35 -9.82
CA GLU A 257 15.61 -9.14 -9.81
C GLU A 257 14.96 -9.11 -8.43
N PHE A 258 13.68 -8.72 -8.42
CA PHE A 258 12.87 -8.61 -7.21
C PHE A 258 11.54 -9.34 -7.42
N SER A 259 11.49 -10.63 -7.08
CA SER A 259 10.32 -11.50 -7.30
C SER A 259 9.13 -11.18 -6.37
N PHE A 260 9.33 -10.34 -5.36
CA PHE A 260 8.33 -10.01 -4.36
C PHE A 260 7.30 -8.96 -4.79
N VAL A 261 7.44 -8.35 -5.98
CA VAL A 261 6.55 -7.27 -6.46
C VAL A 261 5.07 -7.67 -6.46
N ALA A 262 4.76 -8.96 -6.68
CA ALA A 262 3.39 -9.47 -6.68
C ALA A 262 2.89 -9.95 -5.30
N SER A 263 3.65 -9.72 -4.23
CA SER A 263 3.27 -10.13 -2.87
C SER A 263 2.15 -9.27 -2.31
N ALA A 264 1.48 -9.75 -1.25
CA ALA A 264 0.57 -8.92 -0.47
C ALA A 264 1.25 -7.62 0.00
N SER A 265 0.52 -6.50 0.02
CA SER A 265 1.10 -5.16 0.27
C SER A 265 1.89 -5.08 1.57
N SER A 266 1.41 -5.70 2.65
CA SER A 266 2.09 -5.73 3.95
C SER A 266 3.41 -6.48 3.90
N LEU A 267 3.48 -7.58 3.15
CA LEU A 267 4.69 -8.35 2.98
C LEU A 267 5.68 -7.62 2.07
N LEU A 268 5.20 -7.05 0.96
CA LEU A 268 6.02 -6.23 0.06
C LEU A 268 6.66 -5.07 0.84
N GLU A 269 5.88 -4.38 1.68
CA GLU A 269 6.38 -3.28 2.50
C GLU A 269 7.46 -3.74 3.48
N LYS A 270 7.25 -4.85 4.21
CA LYS A 270 8.24 -5.43 5.12
C LYS A 270 9.56 -5.76 4.40
N ILE A 271 9.47 -6.39 3.22
CA ILE A 271 10.66 -6.78 2.44
C ILE A 271 11.38 -5.55 1.88
N VAL A 272 10.68 -4.57 1.31
CA VAL A 272 11.30 -3.35 0.79
C VAL A 272 12.00 -2.59 1.92
N ARG A 273 11.37 -2.47 3.09
CA ARG A 273 11.97 -1.85 4.28
C ARG A 273 13.26 -2.55 4.73
N PHE A 274 13.35 -3.87 4.59
CA PHE A 274 14.55 -4.64 4.90
C PHE A 274 15.73 -4.34 3.95
N HIS A 275 15.48 -3.71 2.79
CA HIS A 275 16.50 -3.28 1.85
C HIS A 275 16.96 -1.82 2.06
N ILE A 276 16.43 -1.13 3.09
CA ILE A 276 16.69 0.29 3.32
C ILE A 276 17.22 0.51 4.73
N LEU A 277 18.28 1.30 4.87
CA LEU A 277 18.80 1.74 6.16
C LEU A 277 18.39 3.20 6.42
N PRO A 278 18.04 3.57 7.66
CA PRO A 278 17.77 4.95 8.07
C PRO A 278 19.04 5.81 8.22
N ARG A 279 20.11 5.48 7.50
CA ARG A 279 21.38 6.21 7.45
C ARG A 279 22.05 6.04 6.09
N LYS A 280 22.76 7.07 5.62
CA LYS A 280 23.62 6.97 4.42
C LYS A 280 24.96 6.33 4.78
N LEU A 281 25.32 5.27 4.07
CA LEU A 281 26.60 4.56 4.17
C LEU A 281 27.12 4.28 2.76
N THR A 282 28.20 4.97 2.38
CA THR A 282 28.95 4.71 1.14
C THR A 282 29.62 3.34 1.18
N TYR A 283 30.07 2.87 0.02
CA TYR A 283 30.79 1.60 -0.06
C TYR A 283 32.05 1.58 0.82
N MET A 284 32.79 2.69 0.88
CA MET A 284 34.00 2.79 1.71
C MET A 284 33.67 2.75 3.20
N GLU A 285 32.59 3.39 3.63
CA GLU A 285 32.12 3.31 5.01
C GLU A 285 31.68 1.89 5.36
N LEU A 286 30.90 1.23 4.50
CA LEU A 286 30.51 -0.17 4.68
C LEU A 286 31.73 -1.12 4.73
N ALA A 287 32.71 -0.91 3.86
CA ALA A 287 33.93 -1.72 3.81
C ALA A 287 34.80 -1.55 5.07
N SER A 288 34.77 -0.37 5.69
CA SER A 288 35.50 -0.06 6.92
C SER A 288 34.91 -0.72 8.17
N LEU A 289 33.63 -1.13 8.13
CA LEU A 289 32.99 -1.80 9.27
C LEU A 289 33.62 -3.18 9.54
N PRO A 290 33.68 -3.64 10.80
CA PRO A 290 34.18 -4.97 11.11
C PRO A 290 33.27 -6.06 10.52
N ALA A 291 33.83 -7.26 10.34
CA ALA A 291 33.01 -8.42 10.02
C ALA A 291 31.97 -8.62 11.14
N ASN A 292 30.77 -9.07 10.76
CA ASN A 292 29.63 -9.30 11.63
C ASN A 292 29.06 -8.03 12.28
N ALA A 293 29.42 -6.85 11.78
CA ALA A 293 28.76 -5.61 12.18
C ALA A 293 27.29 -5.62 11.76
N THR A 294 26.40 -5.22 12.66
CA THR A 294 24.97 -5.13 12.39
C THR A 294 24.59 -3.77 11.81
N LEU A 295 23.61 -3.78 10.92
CA LEU A 295 23.08 -2.64 10.19
C LEU A 295 21.57 -2.61 10.34
N SER A 296 21.06 -1.70 11.18
CA SER A 296 19.62 -1.58 11.36
C SER A 296 18.92 -1.11 10.10
N THR A 297 17.84 -1.81 9.73
CA THR A 297 17.03 -1.49 8.55
C THR A 297 15.76 -0.72 8.92
N LEU A 298 14.92 -0.38 7.94
CA LEU A 298 13.57 0.15 8.18
C LEU A 298 12.56 -0.94 8.53
N ALA A 299 12.94 -2.23 8.44
CA ALA A 299 12.11 -3.33 8.88
C ALA A 299 12.35 -3.56 10.39
N PRO A 300 11.34 -3.38 11.26
CA PRO A 300 11.51 -3.52 12.71
C PRO A 300 12.09 -4.87 13.09
N ASP A 301 13.07 -4.89 13.99
CA ASP A 301 13.74 -6.08 14.53
C ASP A 301 14.48 -6.95 13.49
N HIS A 302 14.71 -6.45 12.28
CA HIS A 302 15.44 -7.15 11.23
C HIS A 302 16.65 -6.32 10.78
N ASP A 303 17.83 -6.72 11.25
CA ASP A 303 19.11 -6.10 10.91
C ASP A 303 19.81 -6.88 9.80
N LEU A 304 20.64 -6.16 9.02
CA LEU A 304 21.57 -6.78 8.08
C LEU A 304 22.94 -6.94 8.74
N GLU A 305 23.74 -7.90 8.27
CA GLU A 305 25.07 -8.18 8.81
C GLU A 305 26.16 -7.96 7.76
N ILE A 306 27.25 -7.28 8.11
CA ILE A 306 28.44 -7.20 7.25
C ILE A 306 29.12 -8.56 7.18
N SER A 307 29.07 -9.19 6.00
CA SER A 307 29.76 -10.45 5.72
C SER A 307 31.04 -10.14 4.93
N LYS A 308 32.21 -10.54 5.42
CA LYS A 308 33.47 -10.38 4.68
C LYS A 308 33.93 -11.74 4.14
N ALA A 309 34.19 -11.82 2.84
CA ALA A 309 34.80 -13.01 2.27
C ALA A 309 36.24 -13.17 2.81
N VAL A 310 36.62 -14.39 3.19
CA VAL A 310 37.94 -14.72 3.76
C VAL A 310 39.05 -14.77 2.68
N ASN A 311 38.70 -14.60 1.40
CA ASN A 311 39.62 -14.73 0.28
C ASN A 311 40.37 -13.42 -0.08
N ILE A 312 41.42 -13.58 -0.88
CA ILE A 312 42.43 -12.57 -1.25
C ILE A 312 41.81 -11.31 -1.90
N THR A 313 40.68 -11.46 -2.58
CA THR A 313 39.81 -10.36 -3.01
C THR A 313 38.78 -10.14 -1.90
N GLN A 314 39.02 -9.19 -0.99
CA GLN A 314 38.08 -8.83 0.08
C GLN A 314 36.79 -8.25 -0.51
N GLU A 315 35.91 -9.12 -1.02
CA GLU A 315 34.62 -8.73 -1.54
C GLU A 315 33.66 -8.46 -0.37
N LEU A 316 33.15 -7.23 -0.31
CA LEU A 316 32.17 -6.82 0.67
C LEU A 316 30.81 -7.46 0.35
N MET A 317 30.33 -8.26 1.30
CA MET A 317 29.00 -8.84 1.27
C MET A 317 28.18 -8.32 2.45
N ILE A 318 26.88 -8.26 2.27
CA ILE A 318 25.92 -7.90 3.32
C ILE A 318 24.90 -9.02 3.36
N ASN A 319 24.72 -9.64 4.52
CA ASN A 319 23.88 -10.82 4.70
C ASN A 319 24.14 -11.88 3.62
N GLN A 320 25.43 -12.17 3.37
CA GLN A 320 25.90 -13.11 2.32
C GLN A 320 25.55 -12.72 0.87
N VAL A 321 25.08 -11.49 0.63
CA VAL A 321 24.79 -10.94 -0.70
C VAL A 321 25.88 -9.96 -1.11
N LYS A 322 26.40 -10.11 -2.33
CA LYS A 322 27.47 -9.26 -2.88
C LYS A 322 26.93 -7.90 -3.31
N ILE A 323 27.69 -6.84 -3.02
CA ILE A 323 27.50 -5.53 -3.66
C ILE A 323 28.16 -5.57 -5.05
N VAL A 324 27.35 -5.46 -6.11
CA VAL A 324 27.80 -5.55 -7.52
C VAL A 324 27.89 -4.20 -8.22
N ALA A 325 27.14 -3.21 -7.74
CA ALA A 325 27.19 -1.84 -8.25
C ALA A 325 27.26 -0.85 -7.07
N PRO A 326 28.45 -0.66 -6.47
CA PRO A 326 28.62 0.24 -5.33
C PRO A 326 28.38 1.69 -5.73
N ASN A 327 27.76 2.48 -4.83
CA ASN A 327 27.48 3.90 -5.02
C ASN A 327 26.85 4.23 -6.40
N MET A 328 25.95 3.36 -6.90
CA MET A 328 25.25 3.53 -8.18
C MET A 328 24.52 4.89 -8.26
N PHE A 329 24.10 5.40 -7.11
CA PHE A 329 23.64 6.77 -6.92
C PHE A 329 24.20 7.30 -5.61
N GLU A 330 24.55 8.58 -5.60
CA GLU A 330 24.94 9.26 -4.37
C GLU A 330 24.49 10.71 -4.41
N SER A 331 23.80 11.14 -3.35
CA SER A 331 23.42 12.52 -3.09
C SER A 331 23.75 12.90 -1.64
N LYS A 332 23.35 14.10 -1.21
CA LYS A 332 23.49 14.49 0.20
C LYS A 332 22.67 13.58 1.13
N LYS A 333 21.50 13.11 0.68
CA LYS A 333 20.56 12.31 1.49
C LYS A 333 20.56 10.83 1.13
N PHE A 334 20.97 10.44 -0.08
CA PHE A 334 20.83 9.07 -0.55
C PHE A 334 22.18 8.47 -0.95
N VAL A 335 22.29 7.16 -0.75
CA VAL A 335 23.22 6.32 -1.49
C VAL A 335 22.52 5.03 -1.89
N ILE A 336 22.74 4.58 -3.12
CA ILE A 336 22.16 3.34 -3.64
C ILE A 336 23.29 2.41 -4.02
N HIS A 337 23.22 1.17 -3.54
CA HIS A 337 24.11 0.08 -3.91
C HIS A 337 23.32 -0.98 -4.64
N GLY A 338 23.75 -1.36 -5.85
CA GLY A 338 23.22 -2.54 -6.51
C GLY A 338 23.78 -3.81 -5.86
N ILE A 339 22.92 -4.74 -5.50
CA ILE A 339 23.27 -6.02 -4.88
C ILE A 339 22.99 -7.19 -5.84
N SER A 340 23.64 -8.33 -5.66
CA SER A 340 23.53 -9.45 -6.60
C SER A 340 22.15 -10.11 -6.62
N GLN A 341 21.43 -10.09 -5.49
CA GLN A 341 20.10 -10.68 -5.33
C GLN A 341 19.37 -10.03 -4.16
N ALA A 342 18.05 -10.18 -4.07
CA ALA A 342 17.27 -9.64 -2.95
C ALA A 342 17.67 -10.31 -1.62
N PHE A 343 17.67 -9.53 -0.53
CA PHE A 343 17.81 -10.09 0.81
C PHE A 343 16.61 -10.99 1.13
N LYS A 344 16.89 -12.14 1.72
CA LYS A 344 15.85 -13.07 2.19
C LYS A 344 15.54 -12.74 3.63
N LEU A 345 14.26 -12.65 3.94
CA LEU A 345 13.76 -12.56 5.31
C LEU A 345 13.50 -13.99 5.77
N ASP A 346 14.19 -14.45 6.81
CA ASP A 346 14.15 -15.86 7.25
C ASP A 346 12.76 -16.34 7.73
N GLU A 347 11.82 -15.41 7.94
CA GLU A 347 10.43 -15.69 8.32
C GLU A 347 9.47 -15.92 7.13
N LEU A 348 9.95 -15.85 5.88
CA LEU A 348 9.11 -16.09 4.71
C LEU A 348 8.91 -17.59 4.46
N PRO A 349 7.68 -18.09 4.26
CA PRO A 349 7.48 -19.47 3.84
C PRO A 349 8.22 -19.68 2.51
N ASN A 350 9.13 -20.65 2.50
CA ASN A 350 9.91 -21.03 1.32
C ASN A 350 8.98 -21.19 0.12
N THR A 351 8.99 -20.22 -0.80
CA THR A 351 8.42 -20.37 -2.13
C THR A 351 9.49 -20.91 -3.06
N SER A 352 10.02 -22.09 -2.72
CA SER A 352 10.69 -22.93 -3.70
C SER A 352 9.59 -23.60 -4.54
N ARG A 353 9.44 -23.17 -5.78
CA ARG A 353 8.82 -23.99 -6.83
C ARG A 353 9.90 -24.64 -7.65
#